data_AF-A0A920WB80-F1
#
_entry.id   AF-A0A920WB80-F1
#
_cell.length_a   1.000
_cell.length_b   1.000
_cell.length_c   1.000
_cell.angle_alpha   90.00
_cell.angle_beta   90.00
_cell.angle_gamma   90.00
#
_symmetry.space_group_name_H-M   'P 1'
#
loop_
_entity.id
_entity.type
_entity.pdbx_description
1 polymer ?
#
loop_
_entity_poly.entity_id
_entity_poly.type
_entity_poly.pdbx_seq_one_letter_code
_entity_poly.pdbx_strand_id
1 'polypeptide(L)' 'MGKLDGKVALITGSGRNIGRSTALKLAEKALI' A
#
# COMPACT_ATOMS: atom_id res chain seq x y z
N MET A 1 14.32 -5.43 -9.30
CA MET A 1 13.23 -5.99 -8.48
C MET A 1 13.06 -5.09 -7.27
N GLY A 2 12.01 -4.26 -7.27
CA GLY A 2 11.63 -3.43 -6.14
C GLY A 2 11.26 -4.27 -4.92
N LYS A 3 11.30 -3.66 -3.73
CA LYS A 3 11.11 -4.35 -2.45
C LYS A 3 9.73 -5.01 -2.31
N LEU A 4 8.74 -4.54 -3.07
CA LEU A 4 7.34 -4.98 -2.99
C LEU A 4 6.88 -5.75 -4.23
N ASP A 5 7.77 -6.00 -5.20
CA ASP A 5 7.42 -6.74 -6.42
C ASP A 5 6.86 -8.12 -6.08
N GLY A 6 5.69 -8.44 -6.65
CA GLY A 6 4.99 -9.71 -6.46
C GLY A 6 4.36 -9.90 -5.07
N LYS A 7 4.30 -8.87 -4.23
CA LYS A 7 3.62 -8.91 -2.92
C LYS A 7 2.20 -8.38 -3.02
N VAL A 8 1.29 -9.00 -2.28
CA VAL A 8 -0.11 -8.56 -2.14
C VAL A 8 -0.34 -8.15 -0.69
N ALA A 9 -0.91 -6.96 -0.47
CA ALA A 9 -1.24 -6.44 0.85
C ALA A 9 -2.77 -6.32 1.01
N LEU A 10 -3.32 -6.95 2.05
CA LEU A 10 -4.69 -6.72 2.49
C LEU A 10 -4.71 -5.60 3.54
N ILE A 11 -5.52 -4.57 3.33
CA ILE A 11 -5.60 -3.41 4.21
C ILE A 11 -7.06 -3.20 4.63
N THR A 12 -7.33 -3.27 5.93
CA THR A 12 -8.64 -2.92 6.51
C THR A 12 -8.66 -1.46 6.96
N GLY A 13 -9.85 -0.87 7.11
CA GLY A 13 -9.98 0.53 7.55
C GLY A 13 -9.41 1.58 6.57
N SER A 14 -9.27 1.23 5.29
CA SER A 14 -8.64 2.07 4.25
C SER A 14 -9.43 3.31 3.85
N GLY A 15 -10.68 3.45 4.32
CA GLY A 15 -11.53 4.62 4.02
C GLY A 15 -11.03 5.93 4.64
N ARG A 16 -10.32 5.90 5.78
CA ARG A 16 -9.90 7.10 6.51
C ARG A 16 -8.65 6.89 7.36
N ASN A 17 -8.06 7.99 7.84
CA ASN A 17 -6.93 8.03 8.79
C ASN A 17 -5.73 7.19 8.33
N ILE A 18 -5.16 6.40 9.24
CA ILE A 18 -3.94 5.62 9.05
C ILE A 18 -4.10 4.60 7.92
N GLY A 19 -5.24 3.89 7.85
CA GLY A 19 -5.49 2.90 6.82
C GLY A 19 -5.40 3.49 5.41
N ARG A 20 -5.98 4.69 5.20
CA ARG A 20 -5.90 5.40 3.91
C ARG A 20 -4.45 5.79 3.57
N SER A 21 -3.73 6.41 4.52
CA SER A 21 -2.34 6.83 4.28
C SER A 21 -1.43 5.64 3.96
N THR A 22 -1.60 4.52 4.67
CA THR A 22 -0.83 3.30 4.44
C THR A 22 -1.13 2.69 3.06
N ALA A 23 -2.40 2.63 2.65
CA ALA A 23 -2.78 2.13 1.33
C ALA A 23 -2.13 2.96 0.20
N LEU A 24 -2.17 4.28 0.31
CA LEU A 24 -1.57 5.17 -0.69
C LEU A 24 -0.04 5.03 -0.74
N LYS A 25 0.64 4.99 0.41
CA LYS A 25 2.10 4.81 0.47
C LYS A 25 2.55 3.46 -0.09
N LEU A 26 1.76 2.40 0.11
CA LEU A 26 2.07 1.08 -0.45
C LEU A 26 1.84 1.05 -1.96
N ALA A 27 0.79 1.70 -2.46
CA ALA A 27 0.55 1.83 -3.90
C ALA A 27 1.65 2.65 -4.59
N GLU A 28 2.08 3.76 -3.98
CA GLU A 28 3.17 4.59 -4.49
C GLU A 28 4.44 3.75 -4.68
N LYS A 29 4.84 2.95 -3.69
CA LYS A 29 6.00 2.05 -3.75
C LYS A 29 5.83 0.84 -4.67
N ALA A 30 4.63 0.57 -5.17
CA ALA A 30 4.35 -0.52 -6.10
C ALA A 30 4.39 -0.06 -7.57
N LEU A 31 4.38 1.26 -7.81
CA LEU A 31 4.36 1.87 -9.15
C LEU A 31 5.75 2.36 -9.62
N ILE A 32 6.76 2.33 -8.75
CA ILE A 32 8.15 2.76 -8.97
C ILE A 32 9.12 1.71 -8.41
#